data_AF-A0A1M7E8T1-F1
#
_entry.id   AF-A0A1M7E8T1-F1
#
_cell.length_a   1.000
_cell.length_b   1.000
_cell.length_c   1.000
_cell.angle_alpha   90.00
_cell.angle_beta   90.00
_cell.angle_gamma   90.00
#
_symmetry.space_group_name_H-M   'P 1'
#
loop_
_entity.id
_entity.type
_entity.pdbx_description
1 polymer ?
#
loop_
_entity_poly.entity_id
_entity_poly.type
_entity_poly.pdbx_seq_one_letter_code
_entity_poly.pdbx_strand_id
1 'polypeptide(L)'
;MGKILSFLALAAGLLFACNPQREGTTDRSRYDVITEKSYIYREHKPAPGPLTDSVMALKQQITEYLQQQGFKPHMAGKDSLLFVRTNNQEVMIELPAPQDIWEMNTIIVFDPAKNPLFINLHKGTAQLDHYLNK
;
A
#
# COMPACT_ATOMS: atom_id res chain seq x y z
N MET A 1 -20.66 -18.51 -62.12
CA MET A 1 -21.83 -18.26 -61.25
C MET A 1 -21.76 -19.19 -60.07
N GLY A 2 -21.91 -18.66 -58.85
CA GLY A 2 -22.48 -19.44 -57.75
C GLY A 2 -21.58 -19.75 -56.56
N LYS A 3 -21.61 -18.85 -55.57
CA LYS A 3 -21.72 -19.15 -54.14
C LYS A 3 -20.48 -19.74 -53.44
N ILE A 4 -19.52 -18.86 -53.15
CA ILE A 4 -18.62 -19.02 -51.99
C ILE A 4 -19.00 -17.92 -51.00
N LEU A 5 -20.12 -18.13 -50.31
CA LEU A 5 -20.59 -17.30 -49.21
C LEU A 5 -21.23 -18.23 -48.20
N SER A 6 -20.93 -18.00 -46.93
CA SER A 6 -21.53 -18.62 -45.74
C SER A 6 -20.84 -19.87 -45.19
N PHE A 7 -19.70 -19.68 -44.52
CA PHE A 7 -19.37 -20.40 -43.26
C PHE A 7 -18.54 -19.51 -42.31
N LEU A 8 -18.84 -18.21 -42.28
CA LEU A 8 -18.24 -17.23 -41.37
C LEU A 8 -19.25 -16.78 -40.33
N ALA A 9 -19.92 -17.70 -39.64
CA ALA A 9 -20.92 -17.35 -38.63
C ALA A 9 -21.24 -18.52 -37.72
N LEU A 10 -20.29 -19.06 -36.97
CA LEU A 10 -20.58 -19.84 -35.75
C LEU A 10 -19.30 -19.99 -34.92
N ALA A 11 -19.29 -19.37 -33.73
CA ALA A 11 -18.36 -19.53 -32.59
C ALA A 11 -17.72 -18.24 -32.04
N ALA A 12 -18.11 -17.05 -32.49
CA ALA A 12 -17.74 -15.77 -31.85
C ALA A 12 -18.65 -15.42 -30.65
N GLY A 13 -18.97 -16.39 -29.79
CA GLY A 13 -20.08 -16.29 -28.83
C GLY A 13 -19.80 -16.76 -27.41
N LEU A 14 -18.54 -16.79 -26.95
CA LEU A 14 -18.21 -17.14 -25.55
C LEU A 14 -17.17 -16.22 -24.89
N LEU A 15 -17.02 -14.97 -25.35
CA LEU A 15 -16.16 -13.96 -24.70
C LEU A 15 -16.98 -12.92 -23.91
N PHE A 16 -18.11 -13.32 -23.33
CA PHE A 16 -18.84 -12.49 -22.36
C PHE A 16 -18.86 -13.17 -20.99
N ALA A 17 -17.70 -13.20 -20.35
CA ALA A 17 -17.61 -13.13 -18.90
C ALA A 17 -16.77 -11.89 -18.50
N CYS A 18 -16.94 -10.78 -19.24
CA CYS A 18 -16.75 -9.47 -18.66
C CYS A 18 -17.93 -9.28 -17.70
N ASN A 19 -17.65 -9.37 -16.41
CA ASN A 19 -18.59 -9.01 -15.37
C ASN A 19 -18.24 -7.60 -14.89
N PRO A 20 -18.59 -6.50 -15.60
CA PRO A 20 -18.35 -5.15 -15.10
C PRO A 20 -19.48 -4.75 -14.16
N GLN A 21 -19.82 -5.62 -13.20
CA GLN A 21 -20.71 -5.26 -12.10
C GLN A 21 -19.92 -5.37 -10.80
N ARG A 22 -18.89 -4.53 -10.71
CA ARG A 22 -18.43 -4.00 -9.42
C ARG A 22 -19.20 -2.70 -9.20
N GLU A 23 -20.51 -2.81 -9.05
CA GLU A 23 -21.32 -1.75 -8.46
C GLU A 23 -20.87 -1.60 -7.02
N GLY A 24 -20.49 -0.36 -6.69
CA GLY A 24 -19.72 -0.04 -5.50
C GLY A 24 -18.41 0.59 -5.93
N THR A 25 -18.47 1.80 -6.50
CA THR A 25 -17.44 2.79 -6.17
C THR A 25 -17.44 2.88 -4.64
N THR A 26 -16.62 2.05 -3.99
CA THR A 26 -16.36 2.14 -2.55
C THR A 26 -16.03 3.60 -2.32
N ASP A 27 -16.85 4.26 -1.49
CA ASP A 27 -16.68 5.68 -1.25
C ASP A 27 -15.28 5.94 -0.71
N ARG A 28 -14.41 6.43 -1.60
CA ARG A 28 -12.99 6.67 -1.29
C ARG A 28 -12.81 7.90 -0.40
N SER A 29 -13.87 8.69 -0.17
CA SER A 29 -13.82 9.91 0.65
C SER A 29 -13.44 9.62 2.11
N ARG A 30 -13.63 8.38 2.60
CA ARG A 30 -13.24 7.96 3.95
C ARG A 30 -11.79 7.53 4.09
N TYR A 31 -11.09 7.32 2.98
CA TYR A 31 -9.73 6.79 2.98
C TYR A 31 -8.69 7.86 2.68
N ASP A 32 -7.50 7.65 3.21
CA ASP A 32 -6.29 8.22 2.65
C ASP A 32 -5.81 7.31 1.52
N VAL A 33 -5.84 7.81 0.29
CA VAL A 33 -5.61 7.01 -0.91
C VAL A 33 -4.15 7.13 -1.30
N ILE A 34 -3.41 6.01 -1.20
CA ILE A 34 -1.99 5.95 -1.53
C ILE A 34 -1.80 5.18 -2.84
N THR A 35 -1.27 5.86 -3.84
CA THR A 35 -1.05 5.29 -5.18
C THR A 35 0.43 5.28 -5.59
N GLU A 36 1.30 5.94 -4.82
CA GLU A 36 2.72 6.08 -5.14
C GLU A 36 3.61 5.30 -4.18
N LYS A 37 4.86 5.09 -4.61
CA LYS A 37 5.89 4.44 -3.80
C LYS A 37 6.26 5.32 -2.59
N SER A 38 5.82 4.94 -1.41
CA SER A 38 5.92 5.75 -0.21
C SER A 38 6.07 4.92 1.06
N TYR A 39 6.50 5.59 2.13
CA TYR A 39 6.41 5.07 3.48
C TYR A 39 5.45 5.96 4.29
N ILE A 40 4.51 5.30 4.95
CA ILE A 40 3.39 5.92 5.63
C ILE A 40 3.72 5.94 7.11
N TYR A 41 3.55 7.11 7.74
CA TYR A 41 3.75 7.30 9.17
C TYR A 41 2.63 8.16 9.75
N ARG A 42 2.41 8.05 11.07
CA ARG A 42 1.49 8.94 11.80
C ARG A 42 2.24 10.14 12.37
N GLU A 43 1.62 11.31 12.28
CA GLU A 43 2.06 12.47 13.02
C GLU A 43 1.72 12.29 14.51
N HIS A 44 2.70 12.56 15.36
CA HIS A 44 2.48 12.68 16.79
C HIS A 44 3.58 13.54 17.39
N LYS A 45 3.28 14.14 18.54
CA LYS A 45 4.27 14.81 19.36
C LYS A 45 4.83 13.80 20.36
N PRO A 46 6.10 13.39 20.24
CA PRO A 46 6.68 12.41 21.16
C PRO A 46 6.77 12.98 22.58
N ALA A 47 6.43 12.16 23.58
CA ALA A 47 6.72 12.46 24.98
C ALA A 47 8.20 12.16 25.26
N PRO A 48 8.94 13.03 25.98
CA PRO A 48 10.36 12.83 26.22
C PRO A 48 10.62 11.59 27.08
N GLY A 49 11.70 10.86 26.79
CA GLY A 49 12.17 9.76 27.62
C GLY A 49 13.09 8.78 26.87
N PRO A 50 13.92 8.00 27.58
CA PRO A 50 14.94 7.15 26.95
C PRO A 50 14.39 6.12 25.95
N LEU A 51 13.20 5.57 26.23
CA LEU A 51 12.52 4.66 25.32
C LEU A 51 12.08 5.38 24.05
N THR A 52 11.46 6.56 24.19
CA THR A 52 11.04 7.38 23.04
C THR A 52 12.25 7.74 22.17
N ASP A 53 13.35 8.16 22.78
CA ASP A 53 14.57 8.53 22.05
C ASP A 53 15.12 7.35 21.25
N SER A 54 15.11 6.14 21.83
CA SER A 54 15.55 4.91 21.17
C SER A 54 14.65 4.54 19.99
N VAL A 55 13.32 4.62 20.17
CA VAL A 55 12.34 4.34 19.11
C VAL A 55 12.48 5.35 17.96
N MET A 56 12.64 6.63 18.29
CA MET A 56 12.82 7.69 17.32
C MET A 56 14.12 7.52 16.52
N ALA A 57 15.22 7.10 17.16
CA ALA A 57 16.48 6.80 16.47
C ALA A 57 16.33 5.64 15.48
N LEU A 58 15.66 4.55 15.89
CA LEU A 58 15.37 3.41 15.01
C LEU A 58 14.47 3.82 13.84
N LYS A 59 13.41 4.59 14.11
CA LYS A 59 12.52 5.14 13.08
C LYS A 59 13.31 5.98 12.08
N GLN A 60 14.16 6.87 12.56
CA GLN A 60 14.98 7.74 11.71
C GLN A 60 15.86 6.92 10.77
N GLN A 61 16.60 5.94 11.30
CA GLN A 61 17.45 5.04 10.51
C GLN A 61 16.65 4.33 9.39
N ILE A 62 15.47 3.82 9.73
CA ILE A 62 14.58 3.16 8.77
C ILE A 62 14.09 4.15 7.69
N THR A 63 13.64 5.34 8.08
CA THR A 63 13.13 6.33 7.13
C THR A 63 14.22 6.87 6.21
N GLU A 64 15.44 7.08 6.71
CA GLU A 64 16.59 7.47 5.89
C GLU A 64 16.92 6.42 4.85
N TYR A 65 16.93 5.14 5.26
CA TYR A 65 17.13 4.03 4.34
C TYR A 65 16.05 3.99 3.25
N LEU A 66 14.77 4.13 3.63
CA LEU A 66 13.65 4.18 2.69
C LEU A 66 13.76 5.35 1.69
N GLN A 67 14.17 6.52 2.16
CA GLN A 67 14.40 7.69 1.30
C GLN A 67 15.51 7.43 0.28
N GLN A 68 16.62 6.81 0.69
CA GLN A 68 17.70 6.40 -0.23
C GLN A 68 17.21 5.41 -1.31
N GLN A 69 16.22 4.59 -0.97
CA GLN A 69 15.56 3.64 -1.89
C GLN A 69 14.42 4.28 -2.72
N GLY A 70 14.26 5.60 -2.64
CA GLY A 70 13.30 6.37 -3.43
C GLY A 70 11.85 6.32 -2.93
N PHE A 71 11.61 5.86 -1.70
CA PHE A 71 10.28 5.97 -1.10
C PHE A 71 10.06 7.38 -0.58
N LYS A 72 8.91 7.96 -0.95
CA LYS A 72 8.52 9.28 -0.46
C LYS A 72 7.87 9.20 0.92
N PRO A 73 8.08 10.18 1.81
CA PRO A 73 7.30 10.29 3.03
C PRO A 73 5.82 10.54 2.69
N HIS A 74 4.93 9.80 3.33
CA HIS A 74 3.49 10.04 3.32
C HIS A 74 2.99 10.10 4.76
N MET A 75 2.49 11.24 5.18
CA MET A 75 1.85 11.37 6.49
C MET A 75 0.40 10.91 6.37
N ALA A 76 0.00 9.92 7.17
CA ALA A 76 -1.37 9.42 7.16
C ALA A 76 -2.34 10.54 7.56
N GLY A 77 -3.21 10.95 6.63
CA GLY A 77 -4.24 11.97 6.86
C GLY A 77 -5.52 11.42 7.48
N LYS A 78 -5.70 10.10 7.48
CA LYS A 78 -6.83 9.37 8.06
C LYS A 78 -6.37 8.04 8.63
N ASP A 79 -7.17 7.47 9.52
CA ASP A 79 -6.91 6.14 10.07
C ASP A 79 -7.29 5.00 9.11
N SER A 80 -8.10 5.26 8.09
CA SER A 80 -8.39 4.29 7.03
C SER A 80 -7.52 4.59 5.81
N LEU A 81 -6.63 3.65 5.46
CA LEU A 81 -5.74 3.74 4.31
C LEU A 81 -6.25 2.86 3.17
N LEU A 82 -6.12 3.35 1.94
CA LEU A 82 -6.41 2.60 0.72
C LEU A 82 -5.20 2.62 -0.20
N PHE A 83 -4.51 1.49 -0.29
CA PHE A 83 -3.37 1.31 -1.19
C PHE A 83 -3.85 0.81 -2.54
N VAL A 84 -3.53 1.53 -3.61
CA VAL A 84 -3.90 1.17 -4.98
C VAL A 84 -2.67 0.69 -5.72
N ARG A 85 -2.65 -0.60 -6.06
CA ARG A 85 -1.55 -1.24 -6.79
C ARG A 85 -1.62 -0.92 -8.28
N THR A 86 -0.50 -1.10 -8.98
CA THR A 86 -0.37 -0.93 -10.44
C THR A 86 -1.35 -1.78 -11.26
N ASN A 87 -1.80 -2.92 -10.72
CA ASN A 87 -2.79 -3.79 -11.33
C ASN A 87 -4.25 -3.44 -10.93
N ASN A 88 -4.48 -2.25 -10.35
CA ASN A 88 -5.77 -1.77 -9.83
C ASN A 88 -6.35 -2.61 -8.68
N GLN A 89 -5.55 -3.47 -8.05
CA GLN A 89 -5.96 -4.09 -6.79
C GLN A 89 -5.87 -3.06 -5.67
N GLU A 90 -6.91 -3.06 -4.84
CA GLU A 90 -7.01 -2.20 -3.66
C GLU A 90 -6.74 -3.02 -2.40
N VAL A 91 -5.88 -2.51 -1.53
CA VAL A 91 -5.62 -3.07 -0.20
C VAL A 91 -6.04 -2.02 0.82
N MET A 92 -7.04 -2.36 1.63
CA MET A 92 -7.54 -1.51 2.70
C MET A 92 -6.88 -1.87 4.02
N ILE A 93 -6.43 -0.87 4.76
CA ILE A 93 -5.86 -1.03 6.09
C ILE A 93 -6.51 -0.02 7.03
N GLU A 94 -6.97 -0.49 8.19
CA GLU A 94 -7.35 0.38 9.30
C GLU A 94 -6.21 0.46 10.31
N LEU A 95 -5.91 1.69 10.71
CA LEU A 95 -4.90 2.06 11.66
C LEU A 95 -5.55 2.20 13.05
N PRO A 96 -5.51 1.19 13.92
CA PRO A 96 -6.10 1.29 15.26
C PRO A 96 -5.42 2.41 16.06
N ALA A 97 -6.13 2.98 17.04
CA ALA A 97 -5.51 3.94 17.95
C ALA A 97 -4.31 3.28 18.65
N PRO A 98 -3.12 3.88 18.60
CA PRO A 98 -1.91 3.26 19.11
C PRO A 98 -1.98 3.16 20.64
N GLN A 99 -1.57 2.02 21.18
CA GLN A 99 -1.58 1.75 22.62
C GLN A 99 -0.23 2.01 23.29
N ASP A 100 0.85 2.03 22.52
CA ASP A 100 2.20 2.28 23.00
C ASP A 100 3.05 3.10 22.01
N ILE A 101 4.28 3.42 22.43
CA ILE A 101 5.21 4.22 21.62
C ILE A 101 5.68 3.51 20.35
N TRP A 102 5.66 2.17 20.31
CA TRP A 102 6.03 1.39 19.14
C TRP A 102 4.95 1.49 18.07
N GLU A 103 3.69 1.31 18.48
CA GLU A 103 2.53 1.45 17.61
C GLU A 103 2.39 2.89 17.08
N MET A 104 2.64 3.90 17.92
CA MET A 104 2.69 5.31 17.51
C MET A 104 3.75 5.58 16.43
N ASN A 105 4.82 4.79 16.41
CA ASN A 105 5.94 4.92 15.47
C ASN A 105 5.91 3.87 14.35
N THR A 106 4.79 3.18 14.16
CA THR A 106 4.60 2.24 13.05
C THR A 106 4.88 2.92 11.72
N ILE A 107 5.64 2.22 10.87
CA ILE A 107 5.85 2.59 9.47
C ILE A 107 5.18 1.52 8.61
N ILE A 108 4.41 1.94 7.62
CA ILE A 108 3.91 1.06 6.56
C ILE A 108 4.64 1.42 5.27
N VAL A 109 5.24 0.46 4.60
CA VAL A 109 5.94 0.67 3.33
C VAL A 109 5.05 0.20 2.20
N PHE A 110 4.95 1.01 1.16
CA PHE A 110 4.16 0.70 -0.02
C PHE A 110 4.94 0.94 -1.30
N ASP A 111 4.97 -0.08 -2.16
CA ASP A 111 5.40 -0.01 -3.54
C ASP A 111 4.21 -0.47 -4.38
N PRO A 112 3.71 0.31 -5.36
CA PRO A 112 2.54 -0.07 -6.16
C PRO A 112 2.67 -1.42 -6.90
N ALA A 113 3.88 -1.96 -7.06
CA ALA A 113 4.08 -3.31 -7.61
C ALA A 113 3.80 -4.43 -6.58
N LYS A 114 3.82 -4.14 -5.28
CA LYS A 114 3.84 -5.11 -4.17
C LYS A 114 2.68 -4.86 -3.19
N ASN A 115 2.52 -5.75 -2.21
CA ASN A 115 1.57 -5.53 -1.11
C ASN A 115 2.20 -4.60 -0.06
N PRO A 116 1.41 -3.76 0.63
CA PRO A 116 1.93 -2.94 1.72
C PRO A 116 2.53 -3.82 2.84
N LEU A 117 3.57 -3.31 3.48
CA LEU A 117 4.35 -4.00 4.50
C LEU A 117 4.43 -3.18 5.78
N PHE A 118 4.01 -3.76 6.90
CA PHE A 118 4.26 -3.19 8.23
C PHE A 118 5.69 -3.45 8.67
N ILE A 119 6.40 -2.39 9.04
CA ILE A 119 7.78 -2.48 9.50
C ILE A 119 7.83 -2.73 11.00
N ASN A 120 8.57 -3.76 11.37
CA ASN A 120 8.98 -3.96 12.74
C ASN A 120 10.31 -3.24 12.98
N LEU A 121 10.27 -2.11 13.70
CA LEU A 121 11.45 -1.30 14.00
C LEU A 121 12.57 -2.08 14.71
N HIS A 122 12.23 -3.12 15.50
CA HIS A 122 13.24 -3.96 16.17
C HIS A 122 14.05 -4.83 15.21
N LYS A 123 13.56 -5.08 13.99
CA LYS A 123 14.22 -5.95 13.00
C LYS A 123 15.18 -5.19 12.07
N GLY A 124 15.32 -3.88 12.25
CA GLY A 124 16.15 -3.03 11.40
C GLY A 124 15.77 -3.13 9.92
N THR A 125 16.76 -3.01 9.04
CA THR A 125 16.53 -2.99 7.57
C THR A 125 16.33 -4.36 6.95
N ALA A 126 16.58 -5.46 7.67
CA ALA A 126 16.53 -6.81 7.08
C ALA A 126 15.15 -7.14 6.45
N GLN A 127 14.07 -6.66 7.08
CA GLN A 127 12.71 -6.81 6.54
C GLN A 127 12.53 -6.01 5.24
N LEU A 128 13.14 -4.83 5.16
CA LEU A 128 13.12 -3.96 3.97
C LEU A 128 13.95 -4.54 2.85
N ASP A 129 15.12 -5.08 3.14
CA ASP A 129 15.97 -5.73 2.15
C ASP A 129 15.24 -6.91 1.50
N HIS A 130 14.52 -7.69 2.30
CA HIS A 130 13.66 -8.75 1.78
C HIS A 130 12.54 -8.21 0.90
N TYR A 131 11.88 -7.14 1.33
CA TYR A 131 10.78 -6.50 0.61
C TYR A 131 11.22 -5.86 -0.69
N LEU A 132 12.43 -5.30 -0.75
CA LEU A 132 12.98 -4.64 -1.93
C LEU A 132 13.34 -5.65 -3.02
N ASN A 133 13.87 -6.80 -2.62
CA ASN A 133 14.40 -7.83 -3.53
C ASN A 133 13.36 -8.84 -4.04
N LYS A 134 12.15 -8.89 -3.46
CA LYS A 134 11.04 -9.74 -3.90
C LYS A 134 9.93 -8.96 -4.58
#